data_AF-A0A351ES89-F1
#
_entry.id   AF-A0A351ES89-F1
#
_cell.length_a   1.000
_cell.length_b   1.000
_cell.length_c   1.000
_cell.angle_alpha   90.00
_cell.angle_beta   90.00
_cell.angle_gamma   90.00
#
_symmetry.space_group_name_H-M   'P 1'
#
loop_
_entity.id
_entity.type
_entity.pdbx_description
1 polymer ?
#
loop_
_entity_poly.entity_id
_entity_poly.type
_entity_poly.pdbx_seq_one_letter_code
_entity_poly.pdbx_strand_id
1 'polypeptide(L)' 'MGTLSGLKIVELFCIGPGPFAGMLLSDMGADVLLVDRPVEPDWGYPDYPHRF' A
#
# COMPACT_ATOMS: atom_id res chain seq x y z
N MET A 1 -14.74 4.58 -16.77
CA MET A 1 -15.06 3.14 -16.63
C MET A 1 -13.96 2.35 -17.32
N GLY A 2 -13.13 1.64 -16.55
CA GLY A 2 -12.09 0.73 -17.02
C GLY A 2 -12.46 -0.75 -16.84
N THR A 3 -11.58 -1.66 -17.28
CA THR A 3 -11.78 -3.12 -17.28
C THR A 3 -12.01 -3.73 -15.89
N LEU A 4 -11.60 -3.07 -14.82
CA LEU A 4 -11.80 -3.51 -13.44
C LEU A 4 -12.88 -2.70 -12.70
N SER A 5 -13.71 -1.93 -13.41
CA SER A 5 -14.78 -1.12 -12.79
C SER A 5 -15.72 -1.98 -11.95
N GLY A 6 -16.01 -1.51 -10.73
CA GLY A 6 -16.92 -2.15 -9.79
C GLY A 6 -16.25 -3.19 -8.87
N LEU A 7 -14.97 -3.50 -9.08
CA LEU A 7 -14.19 -4.27 -8.12
C LEU A 7 -13.71 -3.39 -6.97
N LYS A 8 -13.79 -3.94 -5.76
CA LYS A 8 -13.26 -3.34 -4.53
C LYS A 8 -12.12 -4.21 -4.01
N ILE A 9 -10.95 -3.61 -3.82
CA ILE A 9 -9.73 -4.31 -3.45
C ILE A 9 -9.20 -3.69 -2.17
N VAL A 10 -8.88 -4.53 -1.19
CA VAL A 10 -8.15 -4.11 0.01
C VAL A 10 -6.68 -4.42 -0.21
N GLU A 11 -5.86 -3.38 -0.21
CA GLU A 11 -4.41 -3.49 -0.26
C GLU A 11 -3.84 -3.33 1.16
N LEU A 12 -2.96 -4.25 1.58
CA LEU A 12 -2.25 -4.11 2.84
C LEU A 12 -0.90 -3.45 2.58
N PHE A 13 -0.51 -2.49 3.43
CA PHE A 13 0.74 -1.78 3.26
C PHE A 13 1.93 -2.73 3.11
N CYS A 14 2.69 -2.50 2.04
CA CYS A 14 3.94 -3.16 1.74
C CYS A 14 4.84 -2.19 0.99
N ILE A 15 6.14 -2.50 0.95
CA ILE A 15 7.13 -1.71 0.23
C ILE A 15 7.48 -2.46 -1.06
N GLY A 16 7.58 -1.73 -2.17
CA GLY A 16 8.06 -2.29 -3.44
C GLY A 16 6.95 -2.74 -4.39
N PRO A 17 6.86 -4.04 -4.76
CA PRO A 17 6.02 -4.48 -5.89
C PRO A 17 4.51 -4.41 -5.61
N GLY A 18 4.09 -4.43 -4.34
CA GLY A 18 2.68 -4.39 -3.97
C GLY A 18 1.99 -3.07 -4.32
N PRO A 19 2.46 -1.90 -3.81
CA PRO A 19 1.89 -0.60 -4.17
C PRO A 19 1.89 -0.35 -5.67
N PHE A 20 2.91 -0.85 -6.38
CA PHE A 20 2.95 -0.75 -7.84
C PHE A 20 1.81 -1.54 -8.49
N ALA A 21 1.53 -2.76 -8.04
CA ALA A 21 0.38 -3.52 -8.50
C ALA A 21 -0.95 -2.82 -8.14
N GLY A 22 -1.10 -2.29 -6.92
CA GLY A 22 -2.28 -1.53 -6.50
C GLY A 22 -2.57 -0.32 -7.39
N MET A 23 -1.53 0.41 -7.80
CA MET A 23 -1.62 1.51 -8.76
C MET A 23 -2.12 1.05 -10.13
N LEU A 24 -1.53 -0.02 -10.68
CA LEU A 24 -1.96 -0.56 -11.99
C LEU A 24 -3.41 -1.04 -11.97
N LEU A 25 -3.86 -1.64 -10.87
CA LEU A 25 -5.25 -2.07 -10.69
C LEU A 25 -6.21 -0.87 -10.62
N SER A 26 -5.78 0.20 -9.94
CA SER A 26 -6.53 1.47 -9.86
C SER A 26 -6.64 2.14 -11.23
N ASP A 27 -5.57 2.15 -12.03
CA ASP A 27 -5.55 2.70 -13.39
C ASP A 27 -6.55 1.96 -14.31
N MET A 28 -6.73 0.65 -14.12
CA MET A 28 -7.74 -0.15 -14.82
C MET A 28 -9.16 0.03 -14.26
N GLY A 29 -9.35 0.87 -13.24
CA GLY A 29 -10.65 1.29 -12.73
C GLY A 29 -11.15 0.56 -11.49
N ALA A 30 -10.31 -0.18 -10.78
CA ALA A 30 -10.66 -0.75 -9.48
C ALA A 30 -10.72 0.32 -8.38
N ASP A 31 -11.57 0.11 -7.38
CA ASP A 31 -11.58 0.87 -6.13
C ASP A 31 -10.63 0.19 -5.14
N VAL A 32 -9.45 0.78 -4.92
CA VAL A 32 -8.38 0.20 -4.09
C VAL A 32 -8.28 0.98 -2.78
N LEU A 33 -8.52 0.30 -1.66
CA LEU A 33 -8.36 0.83 -0.31
C LEU A 33 -7.06 0.31 0.30
N LEU A 34 -6.09 1.21 0.47
CA LEU A 34 -4.86 0.93 1.23
C LEU A 34 -5.15 0.91 2.73
N VAL A 35 -4.79 -0.19 3.38
CA VAL A 35 -4.83 -0.36 4.83
C VAL A 35 -3.40 -0.42 5.33
N ASP A 36 -3.03 0.57 6.13
CA ASP A 36 -1.74 0.64 6.81
C ASP A 36 -1.84 0.20 8.27
N ARG A 37 -0.70 -0.08 8.88
CA ARG A 37 -0.59 -0.35 10.32
C ARG A 37 -0.90 0.93 11.09
N PRO A 38 -1.57 0.85 12.25
CA PRO A 38 -1.88 2.01 13.07
C PRO A 38 -0.63 2.64 13.72
N VAL A 39 0.48 1.90 13.76
CA VAL A 39 1.76 2.32 14.33
C VAL A 39 2.88 1.83 13.43
N GLU A 40 3.98 2.58 13.42
CA GLU A 40 5.21 2.14 12.76
C GLU A 40 5.71 0.85 13.43
N PRO A 41 6.06 -0.20 12.65
CA PRO A 41 6.54 -1.43 13.23
C PRO A 41 7.93 -1.21 13.86
N ASP A 42 8.12 -1.77 15.05
CA ASP A 42 9.46 -1.90 15.62
C ASP A 42 10.25 -2.89 14.76
N TRP A 43 11.14 -2.35 13.94
CA TRP A 43 12.02 -3.12 13.08
C TRP A 43 13.22 -3.71 13.82
N GLY A 44 13.35 -3.46 15.13
CA GLY A 44 14.49 -3.90 15.95
C GLY A 44 15.80 -3.19 15.60
N TYR A 45 15.73 -2.08 14.86
CA TYR A 45 16.90 -1.23 14.66
C TYR A 45 17.19 -0.45 15.94
N PRO A 46 18.45 -0.35 16.38
CA PRO A 46 18.78 0.51 17.50
C PRO A 46 18.41 1.96 17.18
N ASP A 47 18.02 2.72 18.20
CA ASP A 47 17.71 4.15 18.06
C ASP A 47 18.95 4.90 17.57
N TYR A 48 18.99 5.19 16.27
CA TYR A 48 20.01 6.04 15.70
C TYR A 48 19.58 7.51 15.87
N PRO A 49 20.43 8.38 16.46
CA PRO A 49 20.09 9.77 16.74
C PRO A 49 19.90 10.66 15.49
N HIS A 50 19.89 10.09 14.28
CA HIS A 50 19.86 10.83 13.01
C HIS A 50 18.86 10.25 11.99
N ARG A 51 17.75 9.66 12.44
CA ARG A 51 16.65 9.27 11.54
C ARG A 51 15.83 10.51 11.14
N PHE A 52 16.35 11.26 10.18
CA PHE A 52 15.61 12.24 9.36
C PHE A 52 16.11 12.13 7.92
#